data_AF-A0A2U2RIN2-F1
#
_entry.id   AF-A0A2U2RIN2-F1
#
_cell.length_a   1.000
_cell.length_b   1.000
_cell.length_c   1.000
_cell.angle_alpha   90.00
_cell.angle_beta   90.00
_cell.angle_gamma   90.00
#
_symmetry.space_group_name_H-M   'P 1'
#
loop_
_entity.id
_entity.type
_entity.pdbx_description
1 polymer ?
#
loop_
_entity_poly.entity_id
_entity_poly.type
_entity_poly.pdbx_seq_one_letter_code
_entity_poly.pdbx_strand_id
1 'polypeptide(L)'
;MALGSQLGSILTRLARSRTARRAARDLGRSAVEAIQGRQDRGARAGDAPADGRSSREAGGHAALADRSSSPAPSISYSPSADGDADPGEIVWGWVPFEEDMGKGKDRPVLVLALEDAAVGGHDGSGQVVIGLMLTSRDRGSGTHTDAHGSTYVDIGTGAWDREQRPSEVRVDRLLRLPASAVRREGASIDRSRFETVVAETGRVHGWR
;
A
#
# COMPACT_ATOMS: atom_id res chain seq x y z
N MET A 1 9.61 -11.56 74.23
CA MET A 1 8.21 -11.92 73.87
C MET A 1 7.59 -10.74 73.12
N ALA A 2 6.70 -11.03 72.15
CA ALA A 2 6.00 -10.14 71.21
C ALA A 2 6.90 -9.56 70.10
N LEU A 3 6.87 -9.97 68.81
CA LEU A 3 5.78 -10.33 67.87
C LEU A 3 4.65 -9.30 67.82
N GLY A 4 4.67 -8.46 66.78
CA GLY A 4 3.64 -7.47 66.50
C GLY A 4 3.77 -6.80 65.13
N SER A 5 2.98 -7.32 64.20
CA SER A 5 2.25 -6.62 63.11
C SER A 5 3.01 -5.95 61.95
N GLN A 6 2.57 -6.39 60.76
CA GLN A 6 2.67 -5.80 59.44
C GLN A 6 2.31 -4.31 59.39
N LEU A 7 2.85 -3.58 58.40
CA LEU A 7 2.08 -2.83 57.38
C LEU A 7 2.99 -1.90 56.56
N GLY A 8 2.78 -1.92 55.23
CA GLY A 8 2.67 -0.68 54.46
C GLY A 8 3.96 -0.04 53.96
N SER A 9 4.34 -0.43 52.75
CA SER A 9 5.13 0.30 51.77
C SER A 9 5.07 1.84 51.85
N ILE A 10 6.19 2.41 52.29
CA ILE A 10 6.90 3.61 51.81
C ILE A 10 6.45 4.05 50.39
N LEU A 11 6.18 5.31 50.01
CA LEU A 11 6.10 6.62 50.65
C LEU A 11 5.37 7.57 49.67
N THR A 12 4.39 8.31 50.18
CA THR A 12 3.79 9.48 49.54
C THR A 12 4.58 10.74 49.96
N ARG A 13 4.88 11.62 48.98
CA ARG A 13 4.99 13.10 49.08
C ARG A 13 6.04 13.74 50.03
N LEU A 14 6.89 14.59 49.44
CA LEU A 14 7.09 16.02 49.78
C LEU A 14 8.10 16.58 48.75
N ALA A 15 7.70 17.36 47.73
CA ALA A 15 7.26 18.75 47.83
C ALA A 15 8.17 19.60 48.76
N ARG A 16 9.22 20.21 48.19
CA ARG A 16 9.80 21.52 48.59
C ARG A 16 11.09 21.83 47.81
N SER A 17 10.99 22.52 46.67
CA SER A 17 12.01 23.51 46.26
C SER A 17 11.40 24.51 45.25
N ARG A 18 11.80 25.78 45.36
CA ARG A 18 11.03 26.98 44.96
C ARG A 18 11.56 27.66 43.69
N THR A 19 11.69 26.96 42.56
CA THR A 19 12.26 27.58 41.34
C THR A 19 11.53 27.31 40.02
N ALA A 20 10.45 26.54 40.00
CA ALA A 20 9.67 26.32 38.77
C ALA A 20 8.34 27.10 38.75
N ARG A 21 8.36 28.39 39.14
CA ARG A 21 7.18 29.27 39.26
C ARG A 21 7.12 30.41 38.21
N ARG A 22 7.56 30.19 36.97
CA ARG A 22 7.58 31.24 35.93
C ARG A 22 7.10 30.88 34.50
N ALA A 23 6.40 29.78 34.28
CA ALA A 23 5.92 29.42 32.93
C ALA A 23 4.46 28.92 32.89
N ALA A 24 3.55 29.55 33.64
CA ALA A 24 2.14 29.15 33.71
C ALA A 24 1.18 30.36 33.85
N ARG A 25 1.29 31.38 32.99
CA ARG A 25 0.36 32.54 33.03
C ARG A 25 -0.22 33.09 31.72
N ASP A 26 0.05 32.53 30.53
CA ASP A 26 -0.39 33.18 29.28
C ASP A 26 -1.44 32.43 28.44
N LEU A 27 -2.21 31.48 28.99
CA LEU A 27 -3.23 30.74 28.22
C LEU A 27 -4.63 30.71 28.88
N GLY A 28 -5.06 31.81 29.50
CA GLY A 28 -6.29 31.78 30.32
C GLY A 28 -7.11 33.07 30.39
N ARG A 29 -7.07 33.95 29.38
CA ARG A 29 -7.90 35.17 29.40
C ARG A 29 -8.23 35.72 28.01
N SER A 30 -9.19 35.09 27.33
CA SER A 30 -10.04 35.74 26.32
C SER A 30 -11.21 34.86 25.85
N ALA A 31 -11.78 34.06 26.76
CA ALA A 31 -13.21 33.80 26.72
C ALA A 31 -13.87 35.00 27.42
N VAL A 32 -14.70 35.80 26.71
CA VAL A 32 -15.86 36.57 27.26
C VAL A 32 -16.59 37.47 26.23
N GLU A 33 -16.15 37.66 24.99
CA GLU A 33 -16.84 38.58 24.04
C GLU A 33 -17.58 37.94 22.84
N ALA A 34 -18.37 36.88 23.05
CA ALA A 34 -19.28 36.41 21.98
C ALA A 34 -20.56 35.75 22.49
N ILE A 35 -21.05 36.14 23.69
CA ILE A 35 -22.28 35.61 24.30
C ILE A 35 -23.55 36.44 23.94
N GLN A 36 -23.49 37.40 23.01
CA GLN A 36 -24.63 38.28 22.69
C GLN A 36 -25.09 38.20 21.23
N GLY A 37 -25.57 37.04 20.81
CA GLY A 37 -26.20 36.86 19.50
C GLY A 37 -27.19 35.71 19.47
N ARG A 38 -28.16 35.71 20.38
CA ARG A 38 -29.29 34.77 20.39
C ARG A 38 -30.51 35.46 19.79
N GLN A 39 -31.23 34.71 18.95
CA GLN A 39 -32.59 34.92 18.42
C GLN A 39 -32.66 35.58 17.03
N ASP A 40 -32.75 34.77 15.97
CA ASP A 40 -34.05 34.49 15.35
C ASP A 40 -33.99 33.58 14.10
N ARG A 41 -34.97 32.66 14.03
CA ARG A 41 -35.56 32.00 12.84
C ARG A 41 -34.80 30.90 12.07
N GLY A 42 -35.42 29.72 12.06
CA GLY A 42 -35.88 29.13 10.79
C GLY A 42 -35.18 27.87 10.29
N ALA A 43 -35.78 26.71 10.58
CA ALA A 43 -35.89 25.49 9.76
C ALA A 43 -35.00 25.30 8.51
N ARG A 44 -34.24 24.19 8.51
CA ARG A 44 -34.01 23.19 7.42
C ARG A 44 -32.90 22.23 7.90
N ALA A 45 -33.20 20.98 8.23
CA ALA A 45 -33.18 19.85 7.29
C ALA A 45 -31.90 19.83 6.44
N GLY A 46 -30.96 18.96 6.78
CA GLY A 46 -29.69 18.81 6.06
C GLY A 46 -28.73 17.91 6.84
N ASP A 47 -28.95 16.62 6.70
CA ASP A 47 -28.15 15.51 7.18
C ASP A 47 -26.65 15.71 6.87
N ALA A 48 -25.79 15.56 7.88
CA ALA A 48 -24.35 15.58 7.72
C ALA A 48 -23.90 14.23 7.14
N PRO A 49 -23.14 14.16 6.03
CA PRO A 49 -22.61 12.88 5.60
C PRO A 49 -21.48 12.49 6.54
N ALA A 50 -21.81 11.54 7.42
CA ALA A 50 -20.86 10.71 8.13
C ALA A 50 -19.88 10.06 7.14
N ASP A 51 -18.65 9.88 7.61
CA ASP A 51 -17.56 9.16 6.96
C ASP A 51 -18.05 7.90 6.23
N GLY A 52 -18.28 8.07 4.94
CA GLY A 52 -18.57 7.00 4.00
C GLY A 52 -17.29 6.22 3.78
N ARG A 53 -17.05 5.24 4.64
CA ARG A 53 -16.30 4.03 4.30
C ARG A 53 -16.68 3.69 2.87
N SER A 54 -15.72 3.76 1.96
CA SER A 54 -15.92 3.46 0.54
C SER A 54 -16.15 1.96 0.37
N SER A 55 -17.34 1.52 0.74
CA SER A 55 -18.03 0.32 0.27
C SER A 55 -18.86 0.63 -0.99
N ARG A 56 -18.59 1.77 -1.64
CA ARG A 56 -19.12 2.07 -2.96
C ARG A 56 -18.17 1.48 -3.99
N GLU A 57 -18.71 0.47 -4.68
CA GLU A 57 -18.19 -0.16 -5.89
C GLU A 57 -17.26 -1.37 -5.67
N ALA A 58 -17.82 -2.43 -5.10
CA ALA A 58 -17.58 -3.79 -5.63
C ALA A 58 -18.25 -3.94 -7.02
N GLY A 59 -18.04 -2.95 -7.91
CA GLY A 59 -18.26 -3.08 -9.34
C GLY A 59 -17.07 -3.84 -9.88
N GLY A 60 -17.24 -5.16 -9.96
CA GLY A 60 -16.16 -6.14 -10.07
C GLY A 60 -15.04 -5.76 -11.02
N HIS A 61 -13.87 -5.45 -10.45
CA HIS A 61 -12.63 -5.86 -11.09
C HIS A 61 -12.73 -7.38 -11.19
N ALA A 62 -13.04 -7.90 -12.38
CA ALA A 62 -13.06 -9.34 -12.59
C ALA A 62 -11.65 -9.84 -12.28
N ALA A 63 -11.49 -10.46 -11.11
CA ALA A 63 -10.23 -11.05 -10.71
C ALA A 63 -9.92 -12.16 -11.71
N LEU A 64 -8.83 -11.99 -12.44
CA LEU A 64 -8.33 -13.01 -13.34
C LEU A 64 -7.42 -13.94 -12.55
N ALA A 65 -7.39 -15.21 -12.94
CA ALA A 65 -6.37 -16.13 -12.48
C ALA A 65 -4.98 -15.57 -12.81
N ASP A 66 -4.03 -15.77 -11.88
CA ASP A 66 -2.62 -15.47 -12.09
C ASP A 66 -2.12 -16.10 -13.41
N ARG A 67 -1.14 -15.45 -14.05
CA ARG A 67 -0.62 -15.89 -15.34
C ARG A 67 0.09 -17.23 -15.21
N SER A 68 -0.16 -18.15 -16.14
CA SER A 68 0.74 -19.28 -16.33
C SER A 68 2.16 -18.79 -16.67
N SER A 69 3.18 -19.51 -16.22
CA SER A 69 4.57 -19.16 -16.54
C SER A 69 5.00 -19.59 -17.94
N SER A 70 4.22 -20.45 -18.61
CA SER A 70 4.52 -20.97 -19.95
C SER A 70 3.37 -20.69 -20.92
N PRO A 71 3.66 -20.14 -22.12
CA PRO A 71 4.97 -19.65 -22.56
C PRO A 71 5.44 -18.42 -21.76
N ALA A 72 6.74 -18.10 -21.81
CA ALA A 72 7.26 -16.87 -21.21
C ALA A 72 6.57 -15.63 -21.83
N PRO A 73 6.26 -14.59 -21.05
CA PRO A 73 5.69 -13.36 -21.59
C PRO A 73 6.64 -12.66 -22.55
N SER A 74 6.08 -11.92 -23.50
CA SER A 74 6.87 -11.05 -24.39
C SER A 74 7.28 -9.77 -23.65
N ILE A 75 8.28 -9.89 -22.77
CA ILE A 75 8.72 -8.82 -21.89
C ILE A 75 9.54 -7.78 -22.67
N SER A 76 9.26 -6.50 -22.44
CA SER A 76 10.01 -5.38 -23.02
C SER A 76 10.14 -4.24 -22.00
N TYR A 77 11.02 -3.28 -22.26
CA TYR A 77 11.08 -2.03 -21.49
C TYR A 77 10.81 -0.86 -22.43
N SER A 78 9.65 -0.25 -22.26
CA SER A 78 9.13 0.84 -23.10
C SER A 78 8.16 1.73 -22.32
N PRO A 79 8.55 2.29 -21.15
CA PRO A 79 7.65 3.14 -20.37
C PRO A 79 7.29 4.43 -21.13
N SER A 80 6.04 4.90 -20.98
CA SER A 80 5.50 6.05 -21.68
C SER A 80 4.56 6.84 -20.77
N ALA A 81 4.80 8.15 -20.63
CA ALA A 81 3.96 9.01 -19.80
C ALA A 81 2.68 9.46 -20.54
N ASP A 82 1.90 8.53 -21.07
CA ASP A 82 0.62 8.77 -21.77
C ASP A 82 -0.62 8.40 -20.95
N GLY A 83 -0.42 7.72 -19.82
CA GLY A 83 -1.47 7.33 -18.89
C GLY A 83 -2.05 5.94 -19.13
N ASP A 84 -1.53 5.21 -20.12
CA ASP A 84 -1.69 3.77 -20.25
C ASP A 84 -0.60 3.05 -19.44
N ALA A 85 -0.76 1.75 -19.23
CA ALA A 85 0.16 0.96 -18.41
C ALA A 85 1.20 0.28 -19.30
N ASP A 86 2.43 0.78 -19.30
CA ASP A 86 3.47 0.29 -20.18
C ASP A 86 4.57 -0.55 -19.51
N PRO A 87 5.18 -1.50 -20.23
CA PRO A 87 6.30 -2.27 -19.70
C PRO A 87 7.45 -1.40 -19.19
N GLY A 88 7.83 -1.60 -17.92
CA GLY A 88 8.79 -0.75 -17.22
C GLY A 88 8.15 0.35 -16.35
N GLU A 89 6.81 0.40 -16.29
CA GLU A 89 6.10 1.26 -15.34
C GLU A 89 5.61 0.50 -14.12
N ILE A 90 5.52 1.21 -13.00
CA ILE A 90 4.88 0.74 -11.79
C ILE A 90 3.54 1.46 -11.67
N VAL A 91 2.45 0.71 -11.84
CA VAL A 91 1.07 1.22 -11.80
C VAL A 91 0.37 0.76 -10.53
N TRP A 92 -0.56 1.56 -10.02
CA TRP A 92 -1.43 1.13 -8.93
C TRP A 92 -2.61 0.35 -9.46
N GLY A 93 -2.95 -0.77 -8.83
CA GLY A 93 -4.10 -1.56 -9.22
C GLY A 93 -4.60 -2.51 -8.14
N TRP A 94 -5.82 -2.99 -8.35
CA TRP A 94 -6.43 -3.99 -7.48
C TRP A 94 -5.78 -5.35 -7.67
N VAL A 95 -5.08 -5.82 -6.63
CA VAL A 95 -4.41 -7.13 -6.62
C VAL A 95 -5.17 -8.11 -5.71
N PRO A 96 -5.69 -9.22 -6.27
CA PRO A 96 -6.34 -10.27 -5.47
C PRO A 96 -5.39 -10.97 -4.49
N PHE A 97 -5.91 -11.40 -3.35
CA PHE A 97 -5.19 -12.29 -2.44
C PHE A 97 -5.15 -13.71 -3.01
N GLU A 98 -4.07 -14.45 -2.74
CA GLU A 98 -3.90 -15.84 -3.24
C GLU A 98 -4.93 -16.80 -2.63
N GLU A 99 -5.29 -16.60 -1.38
CA GLU A 99 -6.19 -17.49 -0.64
C GLU A 99 -7.66 -17.27 -0.98
N ASP A 100 -8.00 -16.07 -1.48
CA ASP A 100 -9.36 -15.67 -1.78
C ASP A 100 -9.35 -14.58 -2.86
N MET A 101 -9.53 -14.99 -4.11
CA MET A 101 -9.54 -14.11 -5.28
C MET A 101 -10.71 -13.11 -5.28
N GLY A 102 -11.73 -13.32 -4.42
CA GLY A 102 -12.81 -12.35 -4.19
C GLY A 102 -12.40 -11.20 -3.27
N LYS A 103 -11.24 -11.31 -2.62
CA LYS A 103 -10.63 -10.26 -1.80
C LYS A 103 -9.34 -9.79 -2.43
N GLY A 104 -8.98 -8.56 -2.13
CA GLY A 104 -7.76 -7.96 -2.63
C GLY A 104 -7.52 -6.63 -1.96
N LYS A 105 -6.50 -5.93 -2.46
CA LYS A 105 -6.25 -4.54 -2.11
C LYS A 105 -5.50 -3.85 -3.23
N ASP A 106 -5.56 -2.54 -3.20
CA ASP A 106 -4.78 -1.69 -4.09
C ASP A 106 -3.27 -1.83 -3.77
N ARG A 107 -2.47 -2.08 -4.79
CA ARG A 107 -1.01 -2.25 -4.67
C ARG A 107 -0.29 -1.66 -5.89
N PRO A 108 0.96 -1.20 -5.72
CA PRO A 108 1.82 -0.96 -6.86
C PRO A 108 2.21 -2.29 -7.54
N VAL A 109 2.22 -2.29 -8.86
CA VAL A 109 2.51 -3.44 -9.72
C VAL A 109 3.46 -3.00 -10.83
N LEU A 110 4.60 -3.67 -10.95
CA LEU A 110 5.51 -3.49 -12.07
C LEU A 110 4.94 -4.18 -13.31
N VAL A 111 4.73 -3.43 -14.38
CA VAL A 111 4.27 -3.93 -15.68
C VAL A 111 5.44 -4.56 -16.41
N LEU A 112 5.29 -5.82 -16.83
CA LEU A 112 6.27 -6.57 -17.61
C LEU A 112 5.89 -6.63 -19.10
N ALA A 113 4.60 -6.79 -19.39
CA ALA A 113 4.08 -6.97 -20.73
C ALA A 113 2.59 -6.65 -20.78
N LEU A 114 2.10 -6.40 -22.00
CA LEU A 114 0.68 -6.41 -22.34
C LEU A 114 0.40 -7.65 -23.19
N GLU A 115 -0.64 -8.39 -22.84
CA GLU A 115 -1.00 -9.63 -23.56
C GLU A 115 -2.51 -9.73 -23.73
N ASP A 116 -2.97 -10.54 -24.69
CA ASP A 116 -4.37 -10.95 -24.72
C ASP A 116 -4.66 -11.91 -23.57
N ALA A 117 -5.81 -11.74 -22.91
CA ALA A 117 -6.21 -12.53 -21.76
C ALA A 117 -6.13 -14.04 -22.00
N ALA A 118 -6.35 -14.52 -23.23
CA ALA A 118 -6.35 -15.95 -23.56
C ALA A 118 -4.96 -16.59 -23.64
N VAL A 119 -3.87 -15.81 -23.69
CA VAL A 119 -2.50 -16.36 -23.83
C VAL A 119 -2.01 -16.97 -22.52
N GLY A 120 -2.16 -16.23 -21.42
CA GLY A 120 -1.62 -16.58 -20.10
C GLY A 120 -2.65 -17.15 -19.12
N GLY A 121 -3.88 -17.43 -19.56
CA GLY A 121 -4.93 -17.99 -18.72
C GLY A 121 -6.19 -18.36 -19.50
N HIS A 122 -7.16 -18.96 -18.79
CA HIS A 122 -8.37 -19.55 -19.37
C HIS A 122 -9.64 -18.74 -19.10
N ASP A 123 -9.50 -17.51 -18.59
CA ASP A 123 -10.56 -16.61 -18.16
C ASP A 123 -10.33 -15.19 -18.67
N GLY A 124 -11.39 -14.38 -18.67
CA GLY A 124 -11.34 -12.99 -19.14
C GLY A 124 -11.31 -12.84 -20.66
N SER A 125 -11.21 -11.60 -21.12
CA SER A 125 -11.12 -11.23 -22.54
C SER A 125 -10.43 -9.89 -22.71
N GLY A 126 -9.89 -9.65 -23.90
CA GLY A 126 -9.21 -8.40 -24.26
C GLY A 126 -7.78 -8.32 -23.71
N GLN A 127 -7.20 -7.13 -23.80
CA GLN A 127 -5.84 -6.87 -23.34
C GLN A 127 -5.79 -6.84 -21.81
N VAL A 128 -4.75 -7.48 -21.25
CA VAL A 128 -4.44 -7.51 -19.82
C VAL A 128 -2.99 -7.08 -19.61
N VAL A 129 -2.76 -6.49 -18.44
CA VAL A 129 -1.42 -6.20 -17.92
C VAL A 129 -0.87 -7.47 -17.27
N ILE A 130 0.33 -7.87 -17.69
CA ILE A 130 1.14 -8.84 -16.97
C ILE A 130 2.09 -8.09 -16.06
N GLY A 131 2.03 -8.38 -14.76
CA GLY A 131 2.85 -7.64 -13.80
C GLY A 131 3.21 -8.40 -12.55
N LEU A 132 4.10 -7.78 -11.76
CA LEU A 132 4.60 -8.29 -10.50
C LEU A 132 4.23 -7.31 -9.38
N MET A 133 3.68 -7.82 -8.29
CA MET A 133 3.31 -6.96 -7.16
C MET A 133 4.52 -6.46 -6.38
N LEU A 134 4.40 -5.22 -5.89
CA LEU A 134 5.38 -4.61 -5.00
C LEU A 134 4.96 -4.71 -3.53
N THR A 135 5.95 -4.58 -2.66
CA THR A 135 5.80 -4.41 -1.21
C THR A 135 6.84 -3.43 -0.69
N SER A 136 6.47 -2.60 0.28
CA SER A 136 7.40 -1.73 1.01
C SER A 136 7.80 -2.32 2.38
N ARG A 137 7.42 -3.58 2.64
CA ARG A 137 7.95 -4.33 3.78
C ARG A 137 9.32 -4.86 3.41
N ASP A 138 10.30 -4.50 4.22
CA ASP A 138 11.64 -5.09 4.20
C ASP A 138 11.56 -6.59 4.52
N ARG A 139 12.01 -7.41 3.58
CA ARG A 139 12.16 -8.87 3.68
C ARG A 139 13.61 -9.29 3.62
N GLY A 140 14.53 -8.40 3.26
CA GLY A 140 15.92 -8.73 3.05
C GLY A 140 16.63 -7.70 2.18
N SER A 141 17.78 -8.08 1.66
CA SER A 141 18.53 -7.25 0.72
C SER A 141 18.84 -8.00 -0.56
N GLY A 142 18.82 -7.30 -1.69
CA GLY A 142 19.08 -7.87 -3.01
C GLY A 142 17.96 -8.82 -3.46
N THR A 143 18.33 -10.07 -3.76
CA THR A 143 17.35 -11.14 -4.07
C THR A 143 17.24 -12.06 -2.86
N HIS A 144 16.02 -12.23 -2.35
CA HIS A 144 15.77 -13.03 -1.15
C HIS A 144 14.50 -13.86 -1.27
N THR A 145 14.53 -15.09 -0.75
CA THR A 145 13.36 -15.95 -0.64
C THR A 145 12.95 -16.06 0.82
N ASP A 146 11.71 -15.69 1.12
CA ASP A 146 11.19 -15.71 2.49
C ASP A 146 10.92 -17.15 2.99
N ALA A 147 10.56 -17.28 4.26
CA ALA A 147 10.26 -18.57 4.89
C ALA A 147 9.06 -19.29 4.26
N HIS A 148 8.26 -18.61 3.44
CA HIS A 148 7.10 -19.16 2.73
C HIS A 148 7.42 -19.49 1.27
N GLY A 149 8.67 -19.32 0.82
CA GLY A 149 9.11 -19.64 -0.53
C GLY A 149 8.86 -18.54 -1.56
N SER A 150 8.32 -17.38 -1.16
CA SER A 150 8.16 -16.24 -2.07
C SER A 150 9.51 -15.55 -2.30
N THR A 151 9.84 -15.24 -3.54
CA THR A 151 11.11 -14.61 -3.90
C THR A 151 10.90 -13.14 -4.23
N TYR A 152 11.72 -12.29 -3.63
CA TYR A 152 11.66 -10.84 -3.74
C TYR A 152 12.97 -10.29 -4.30
N VAL A 153 12.87 -9.21 -5.05
CA VAL A 153 13.99 -8.44 -5.59
C VAL A 153 13.86 -6.99 -5.14
N ASP A 154 14.89 -6.48 -4.48
CA ASP A 154 14.98 -5.07 -4.11
C ASP A 154 15.03 -4.17 -5.34
N ILE A 155 14.19 -3.14 -5.32
CA ILE A 155 14.22 -2.06 -6.33
C ILE A 155 14.45 -0.69 -5.69
N GLY A 156 14.71 -0.63 -4.38
CA GLY A 156 14.99 0.60 -3.66
C GLY A 156 13.80 1.56 -3.65
N THR A 157 14.08 2.86 -3.65
CA THR A 157 13.06 3.92 -3.63
C THR A 157 12.80 4.46 -5.04
N GLY A 158 11.64 5.09 -5.24
CA GLY A 158 11.31 5.79 -6.47
C GLY A 158 9.95 6.47 -6.44
N ALA A 159 9.59 7.15 -7.53
CA ALA A 159 8.42 8.03 -7.60
C ALA A 159 7.06 7.30 -7.46
N TRP A 160 7.04 5.97 -7.57
CA TRP A 160 5.86 5.14 -7.35
C TRP A 160 5.37 5.13 -5.90
N ASP A 161 6.26 5.43 -4.94
CA ASP A 161 5.90 5.58 -3.53
C ASP A 161 6.11 7.04 -3.08
N ARG A 162 5.02 7.70 -2.71
CA ARG A 162 5.03 9.09 -2.21
C ARG A 162 5.82 9.24 -0.91
N GLU A 163 5.90 8.18 -0.11
CA GLU A 163 6.70 8.15 1.12
C GLU A 163 8.17 7.82 0.86
N GLN A 164 8.56 7.57 -0.40
CA GLN A 164 9.92 7.20 -0.80
C GLN A 164 10.49 6.02 0.00
N ARG A 165 9.64 5.03 0.31
CA ARG A 165 10.08 3.84 1.05
C ARG A 165 10.81 2.88 0.11
N PRO A 166 11.86 2.18 0.60
CA PRO A 166 12.43 1.05 -0.10
C PRO A 166 11.33 0.04 -0.45
N SER A 167 11.35 -0.42 -1.69
CA SER A 167 10.35 -1.33 -2.26
C SER A 167 11.03 -2.57 -2.81
N GLU A 168 10.30 -3.67 -2.76
CA GLU A 168 10.70 -4.98 -3.28
C GLU A 168 9.61 -5.48 -4.23
N VAL A 169 10.01 -6.19 -5.29
CA VAL A 169 9.13 -6.85 -6.26
C VAL A 169 9.06 -8.33 -5.94
N ARG A 170 7.86 -8.90 -5.78
CA ARG A 170 7.69 -10.35 -5.66
C ARG A 170 7.72 -10.99 -7.04
N VAL A 171 8.76 -11.76 -7.33
CA VAL A 171 9.06 -12.27 -8.69
C VAL A 171 8.51 -13.67 -8.97
N ASP A 172 7.98 -14.38 -7.96
CA ASP A 172 7.39 -15.72 -8.12
C ASP A 172 5.91 -15.74 -8.54
N ARG A 173 5.25 -14.58 -8.54
CA ARG A 173 3.81 -14.45 -8.80
C ARG A 173 3.53 -13.50 -9.96
N LEU A 174 3.17 -14.06 -11.11
CA LEU A 174 2.77 -13.30 -12.29
C LEU A 174 1.28 -12.98 -12.24
N LEU A 175 0.95 -11.70 -12.12
CA LEU A 175 -0.43 -11.24 -12.11
C LEU A 175 -0.95 -11.02 -13.53
N ARG A 176 -2.25 -11.26 -13.73
CA ARG A 176 -3.03 -10.80 -14.89
C ARG A 176 -4.05 -9.79 -14.41
N LEU A 177 -3.91 -8.53 -14.83
CA LEU A 177 -4.80 -7.45 -14.44
C LEU A 177 -5.57 -6.94 -15.66
N PRO A 178 -6.92 -6.95 -15.64
CA PRO A 178 -7.68 -6.28 -16.68
C PRO A 178 -7.47 -4.76 -16.57
N ALA A 179 -7.64 -4.04 -17.68
CA ALA A 179 -7.50 -2.57 -17.69
C ALA A 179 -8.37 -1.87 -16.62
N SER A 180 -9.54 -2.43 -16.30
CA SER A 180 -10.41 -1.90 -15.24
C SER A 180 -9.82 -2.02 -13.83
N ALA A 181 -8.90 -2.94 -13.59
CA ALA A 181 -8.20 -3.10 -12.30
C ALA A 181 -6.98 -2.20 -12.16
N VAL A 182 -6.54 -1.55 -13.26
CA VAL A 182 -5.39 -0.66 -13.28
C VAL A 182 -5.85 0.78 -13.13
N ARG A 183 -5.18 1.53 -12.25
CA ARG A 183 -5.41 2.95 -12.03
C ARG A 183 -4.36 3.75 -12.80
N ARG A 184 -4.75 4.93 -13.28
CA ARG A 184 -3.88 5.89 -13.99
C ARG A 184 -2.91 6.63 -13.06
N GLU A 185 -2.34 5.94 -12.08
CA GLU A 185 -1.30 6.44 -11.19
C GLU A 185 -0.10 5.51 -11.31
N GLY A 186 1.01 6.01 -11.83
CA GLY A 186 2.23 5.23 -11.97
C GLY A 186 3.48 6.06 -12.14
N ALA A 187 4.62 5.37 -12.12
CA ALA A 187 5.94 5.93 -12.39
C ALA A 187 6.83 4.88 -13.05
N SER A 188 7.74 5.30 -13.91
CA SER A 188 8.72 4.40 -14.51
C SER A 188 9.81 3.99 -13.52
N ILE A 189 10.21 2.73 -13.58
CA ILE A 189 11.44 2.23 -12.95
C ILE A 189 12.61 2.44 -13.92
N ASP A 190 13.83 2.59 -13.44
CA ASP A 190 14.99 2.62 -14.33
C ASP A 190 15.20 1.27 -15.03
N ARG A 191 15.75 1.33 -16.25
CA ARG A 191 15.99 0.16 -17.10
C ARG A 191 16.85 -0.91 -16.41
N SER A 192 17.85 -0.52 -15.63
CA SER A 192 18.78 -1.49 -15.02
C SER A 192 18.11 -2.31 -13.91
N ARG A 193 17.28 -1.67 -13.07
CA ARG A 193 16.47 -2.37 -12.07
C ARG A 193 15.40 -3.23 -12.73
N PHE A 194 14.76 -2.74 -13.79
CA PHE A 194 13.82 -3.54 -14.56
C PHE A 194 14.45 -4.83 -15.10
N GLU A 195 15.61 -4.72 -15.76
CA GLU A 195 16.35 -5.86 -16.32
C GLU A 195 16.77 -6.85 -15.22
N THR A 196 17.15 -6.36 -14.05
CA THR A 196 17.45 -7.20 -12.87
C THR A 196 16.23 -8.00 -12.43
N VAL A 197 15.06 -7.34 -12.31
CA VAL A 197 13.81 -8.00 -11.95
C VAL A 197 13.45 -9.06 -13.00
N VAL A 198 13.49 -8.72 -14.28
CA VAL A 198 13.17 -9.65 -15.39
C VAL A 198 14.08 -10.88 -15.38
N ALA A 199 15.38 -10.70 -15.15
CA ALA A 199 16.33 -11.80 -15.05
C ALA A 199 15.99 -12.76 -13.91
N GLU A 200 15.69 -12.24 -12.71
CA GLU A 200 15.31 -13.07 -11.56
C GLU A 200 13.94 -13.72 -11.73
N THR A 201 12.96 -13.03 -12.33
CA THR A 201 11.68 -13.63 -12.71
C THR A 201 11.89 -14.80 -13.67
N GLY A 202 12.75 -14.63 -14.68
CA GLY A 202 13.12 -15.71 -15.59
C GLY A 202 13.76 -16.90 -14.88
N ARG A 203 14.65 -16.65 -13.92
CA ARG A 203 15.28 -17.69 -13.10
C ARG A 203 14.26 -18.46 -12.25
N VAL A 204 13.32 -17.77 -11.62
CA VAL A 204 12.27 -18.37 -10.77
C VAL A 204 11.28 -19.19 -11.60
N HIS A 205 10.93 -18.73 -12.80
CA HIS A 205 9.97 -19.42 -13.67
C HIS A 205 10.59 -20.39 -14.68
N GLY A 206 11.92 -20.51 -14.72
CA GLY A 206 12.64 -21.43 -15.60
C GLY A 206 12.66 -21.02 -17.07
N TRP A 207 12.57 -19.72 -17.36
CA TRP A 207 12.71 -19.19 -18.71
C TRP A 207 14.16 -19.27 -19.18
N ARG A 208 14.37 -19.57 -20.46
CA ARG A 208 15.69 -19.71 -21.09
C ARG A 208 15.89 -18.67 -22.16
#